data_AF-A0AAW8EZW2-F1
#
_entry.id   AF-A0AAW8EZW2-F1
#
_cell.length_a   1.000
_cell.length_b   1.000
_cell.length_c   1.000
_cell.angle_alpha   90.00
_cell.angle_beta   90.00
_cell.angle_gamma   90.00
#
_symmetry.space_group_name_H-M   'P 1'
#
loop_
_entity.id
_entity.type
_entity.pdbx_description
1 polymer ?
#
loop_
_entity_poly.entity_id
_entity_poly.type
_entity_poly.pdbx_seq_one_letter_code
_entity_poly.pdbx_strand_id
1 'polypeptide(L)'
;MILFRGREQSRPEQGVRLLRKFAEDVAELGTVESNPTIDGRNMVMIVAPLKSKSEAKQEQNAVRDAQRAANKQAAREAKSDTDEPAAAAAE
;
A
#
# COMPACT_ATOMS: atom_id res chain seq x y z
N MET A 1 14.51 -9.07 -8.49
CA MET A 1 15.42 -9.94 -9.27
C MET A 1 16.00 -9.13 -10.40
N ILE A 2 17.30 -9.27 -10.65
CA ILE A 2 17.96 -8.71 -11.83
C ILE A 2 18.55 -9.85 -12.67
N LEU A 3 18.60 -9.63 -13.99
CA LEU A 3 19.20 -10.57 -14.93
C LEU A 3 20.50 -9.96 -15.43
N PHE A 4 21.62 -10.68 -15.32
CA PHE A 4 22.87 -10.20 -15.91
C PHE A 4 22.87 -10.45 -17.41
N ARG A 5 23.19 -9.43 -18.21
CA ARG A 5 23.27 -9.58 -19.67
C ARG A 5 24.70 -9.39 -20.18
N GLY A 6 25.17 -10.33 -21.00
CA GLY A 6 26.46 -10.24 -21.68
C GLY A 6 27.62 -10.01 -20.72
N ARG A 7 28.21 -8.81 -20.77
CA ARG A 7 29.40 -8.39 -20.01
C ARG A 7 29.15 -8.17 -18.52
N GLU A 8 27.90 -8.19 -18.07
CA GLU A 8 27.55 -7.98 -16.66
C GLU A 8 27.74 -9.26 -15.81
N GLN A 9 27.76 -10.44 -16.45
CA GLN A 9 27.97 -11.72 -15.77
C GLN A 9 29.36 -11.82 -15.12
N SER A 10 30.37 -11.14 -15.66
CA SER A 10 31.73 -11.13 -15.09
C SER A 10 31.89 -10.12 -13.95
N ARG A 11 30.85 -9.33 -13.63
CA ARG A 11 30.93 -8.25 -12.63
C ARG A 11 29.73 -8.29 -11.66
N PRO A 12 29.55 -9.39 -10.90
CA PRO A 12 28.47 -9.52 -9.93
C PRO A 12 28.50 -8.42 -8.85
N GLU A 13 29.70 -7.93 -8.52
CA GLU A 13 29.99 -6.77 -7.66
C GLU A 13 29.12 -5.52 -7.98
N GLN A 14 28.83 -5.29 -9.27
CA GLN A 14 27.98 -4.16 -9.68
C GLN A 14 26.50 -4.45 -9.42
N GLY A 15 26.06 -5.70 -9.59
CA GLY A 15 24.71 -6.13 -9.25
C GLY A 15 24.41 -6.01 -7.75
N VAL A 16 25.39 -6.36 -6.91
CA VAL A 16 25.26 -6.20 -5.45
C VAL A 16 25.11 -4.73 -5.07
N ARG A 17 25.92 -3.84 -5.65
CA ARG A 17 25.82 -2.39 -5.42
C ARG A 17 24.46 -1.84 -5.84
N LEU A 18 23.95 -2.27 -6.99
CA LEU A 18 22.64 -1.86 -7.48
C LEU A 18 21.51 -2.28 -6.52
N LEU A 19 21.52 -3.54 -6.08
CA LEU A 19 20.50 -4.06 -5.16
C LEU A 19 20.61 -3.44 -3.76
N ARG A 20 21.82 -3.09 -3.30
CA ARG A 20 21.99 -2.33 -2.05
C ARG A 20 21.38 -0.94 -2.13
N LYS A 21 21.64 -0.20 -3.23
CA LYS A 21 21.02 1.11 -3.43
C LYS A 21 19.50 1.00 -3.49
N PHE A 22 18.98 -0.01 -4.20
CA PHE A 22 17.54 -0.27 -4.22
C PHE A 22 16.99 -0.57 -2.83
N ALA A 23 17.69 -1.33 -2.00
CA ALA A 23 17.29 -1.62 -0.61
C ALA A 23 17.22 -0.35 0.25
N GLU A 24 18.17 0.58 0.08
CA GLU A 24 18.15 1.89 0.75
C GLU A 24 16.94 2.72 0.32
N ASP A 25 16.64 2.77 -0.99
CA ASP A 25 15.50 3.51 -1.53
C ASP A 25 14.14 2.95 -1.06
N VAL A 26 14.05 1.64 -0.77
CA VAL A 26 12.81 1.00 -0.29
C VAL A 26 12.77 0.74 1.22
N ALA A 27 13.77 1.22 1.97
CA ALA A 27 13.88 0.99 3.41
C ALA A 27 12.69 1.55 4.22
N GLU A 28 11.99 2.56 3.68
CA GLU A 28 10.79 3.14 4.30
C GLU A 28 9.54 2.26 4.11
N LEU A 29 9.55 1.36 3.12
CA LEU A 29 8.40 0.54 2.72
C LEU A 29 8.58 -0.94 3.08
N GLY A 30 9.83 -1.40 3.21
CA GLY A 30 10.17 -2.80 3.40
C GLY A 30 11.51 -3.02 4.10
N THR A 31 11.70 -4.23 4.60
CA THR A 31 12.94 -4.73 5.19
C THR A 31 13.53 -5.84 4.33
N VAL A 32 14.86 -5.97 4.28
CA VAL A 32 15.55 -7.01 3.52
C VAL A 32 15.54 -8.31 4.33
N GLU A 33 14.89 -9.36 3.81
CA GLU A 33 14.90 -10.70 4.43
C GLU A 33 16.11 -11.53 4.01
N SER A 34 16.50 -11.42 2.73
CA SER A 34 17.64 -12.16 2.19
C SER A 34 18.55 -11.24 1.41
N ASN A 35 19.84 -11.25 1.77
CA ASN A 35 20.88 -10.53 1.07
C ASN A 35 20.95 -10.90 -0.43
N PRO A 36 21.45 -9.97 -1.28
CA PRO A 36 21.66 -10.23 -2.70
C PRO A 36 22.54 -11.46 -2.92
N THR A 37 21.98 -12.49 -3.55
CA THR A 37 22.66 -13.75 -3.85
C THR A 37 22.59 -14.06 -5.33
N ILE A 38 23.64 -14.69 -5.86
CA ILE A 38 23.72 -15.10 -7.27
C ILE A 38 22.98 -16.42 -7.43
N ASP A 39 21.98 -16.43 -8.30
CA ASP A 39 21.24 -17.61 -8.72
C ASP A 39 21.52 -17.85 -10.21
N GLY A 40 22.59 -18.61 -10.50
CA GLY A 40 23.06 -18.88 -11.86
C GLY A 40 23.47 -17.61 -12.62
N ARG A 41 22.62 -17.17 -13.55
CA ARG A 41 22.83 -15.97 -14.38
C ARG A 41 22.09 -14.73 -13.85
N ASN A 42 21.43 -14.88 -12.72
CA ASN A 42 20.57 -13.87 -12.13
C ASN A 42 21.07 -13.52 -10.73
N MET A 43 20.60 -12.39 -10.21
CA MET A 43 20.80 -12.03 -8.82
C MET A 43 19.46 -11.69 -8.18
N VAL A 44 19.21 -12.29 -7.03
CA VAL A 44 17.97 -12.19 -6.27
C VAL A 44 18.24 -11.57 -4.92
N MET A 45 17.34 -10.68 -4.51
CA MET A 45 17.23 -10.13 -3.17
C MET A 45 15.75 -10.19 -2.81
N ILE A 46 15.46 -10.58 -1.56
CA ILE A 46 14.09 -10.70 -1.05
C ILE A 46 13.87 -9.55 -0.06
N VAL A 47 12.80 -8.80 -0.28
CA VAL A 47 12.37 -7.69 0.57
C VAL A 47 10.95 -7.97 1.04
N ALA A 48 10.74 -7.95 2.35
CA ALA A 48 9.43 -8.03 2.97
C ALA A 48 8.86 -6.63 3.21
N PRO A 49 7.56 -6.40 2.97
CA PRO A 49 6.92 -5.13 3.30
C PRO A 49 6.84 -4.93 4.82
N LEU A 50 7.01 -3.69 5.29
CA LEU A 50 6.90 -3.34 6.71
C LEU A 50 5.44 -3.41 7.22
N LYS A 51 4.47 -3.06 6.36
CA LYS A 51 3.05 -3.22 6.66
C LYS A 51 2.60 -4.62 6.22
N SER A 52 2.04 -5.40 7.14
CA SER A 52 1.47 -6.70 6.79
C SER A 52 0.29 -6.51 5.82
N LYS A 53 0.06 -7.48 4.93
CA LYS A 53 -1.16 -7.49 4.08
C LYS A 53 -2.45 -7.34 4.90
N SER A 54 -2.43 -7.78 6.15
CA SER A 54 -3.54 -7.66 7.09
C SER A 54 -3.78 -6.21 7.50
N GLU A 55 -2.73 -5.46 7.86
CA GLU A 55 -2.85 -4.06 8.24
C GLU A 55 -3.21 -3.16 7.06
N ALA A 56 -2.59 -3.38 5.88
CA ALA A 56 -2.93 -2.63 4.67
C ALA A 56 -4.40 -2.86 4.24
N LYS A 57 -4.94 -4.07 4.45
CA LYS A 57 -6.33 -4.41 4.15
C LYS A 57 -7.30 -3.91 5.23
N GLN A 58 -6.89 -3.88 6.50
CA GLN A 58 -7.66 -3.29 7.58
C GLN A 58 -7.79 -1.78 7.43
N GLU A 59 -6.70 -1.10 7.05
CA GLU A 59 -6.69 0.35 6.81
C GLU A 59 -7.61 0.71 5.62
N GLN A 60 -7.59 -0.07 4.54
CA GLN A 60 -8.54 0.09 3.43
C GLN A 60 -10.00 -0.18 3.82
N ASN A 61 -10.25 -1.21 4.63
CA ASN A 61 -11.61 -1.52 5.08
C ASN A 61 -12.14 -0.44 6.04
N ALA A 62 -11.31 0.04 6.98
CA ALA A 62 -11.66 1.10 7.91
C ALA A 62 -11.98 2.42 7.20
N VAL A 63 -11.21 2.79 6.18
CA VAL A 63 -11.50 3.96 5.34
C VAL A 63 -12.83 3.79 4.61
N ARG A 64 -13.11 2.60 4.07
CA ARG A 64 -14.36 2.32 3.35
C ARG A 64 -15.58 2.33 4.27
N ASP A 65 -15.44 1.84 5.49
CA ASP A 65 -16.52 1.80 6.47
C ASP A 65 -16.76 3.17 7.09
N ALA A 66 -15.71 3.98 7.32
CA ALA A 66 -15.83 5.38 7.71
C ALA A 66 -16.55 6.20 6.62
N GLN A 67 -16.22 5.99 5.34
CA GLN A 67 -16.90 6.66 4.22
C GLN A 67 -18.38 6.28 4.13
N ARG A 68 -18.72 5.00 4.38
CA ARG A 68 -20.11 4.52 4.39
C ARG A 68 -20.90 5.07 5.58
N ALA A 69 -20.29 5.14 6.75
CA ALA A 69 -20.91 5.70 7.95
C ALA A 69 -21.22 7.19 7.75
N ALA A 70 -20.25 7.96 7.23
CA ALA A 70 -20.42 9.37 6.90
C ALA A 70 -21.53 9.60 5.86
N ASN A 71 -21.57 8.79 4.80
CA ASN A 71 -22.60 8.92 3.76
C ASN A 71 -24.00 8.53 4.27
N LYS A 72 -24.08 7.58 5.22
CA LYS A 72 -25.34 7.17 5.85
C LYS A 72 -25.85 8.20 6.87
N GLN A 73 -24.94 8.91 7.55
CA GLN A 73 -25.29 10.02 8.44
C GLN A 73 -25.78 11.22 7.64
N ALA A 74 -25.08 11.61 6.57
CA ALA A 74 -25.53 12.67 5.67
C ALA A 74 -26.91 12.38 5.05
N ALA A 75 -27.18 11.11 4.68
CA ALA A 75 -28.49 10.70 4.16
C ALA A 75 -29.61 10.65 5.21
N ARG A 76 -29.27 10.55 6.51
CA ARG A 76 -30.23 10.62 7.62
C ARG A 76 -30.53 12.07 7.99
N GLU A 77 -29.52 12.92 8.03
CA GLU A 77 -29.64 14.37 8.28
C GLU A 77 -30.45 15.06 7.18
N ALA A 78 -30.22 14.70 5.91
CA ALA A 78 -31.03 15.21 4.79
C ALA A 78 -32.50 14.76 4.84
N LYS A 79 -32.81 13.65 5.51
CA LYS A 79 -34.19 13.15 5.69
C LYS A 79 -34.89 13.77 6.90
N SER A 80 -34.15 14.14 7.95
CA SER A 80 -34.73 14.83 9.12
C SER A 80 -35.04 16.30 8.83
N ASP A 81 -34.29 16.97 7.94
CA ASP A 81 -34.60 18.35 7.52
C ASP A 81 -35.82 18.46 6.59
N THR A 82 -36.35 17.34 6.08
CA THR A 82 -37.53 17.33 5.20
C THR A 82 -38.85 17.10 5.96
N ASP A 83 -38.80 16.74 7.24
CA ASP A 83 -39.97 16.26 8.00
C ASP A 83 -40.17 17.04 9.33
N GLU A 84 -40.32 18.37 9.27
CA GLU A 84 -41.00 19.16 10.30
C GLU A 84 -41.44 20.53 9.73
N PRO A 85 -42.68 21.00 9.93
CA PRO A 85 -43.92 20.43 9.37
C PRO A 85 -44.80 21.50 8.66
N ALA A 86 -45.52 21.10 7.61
CA ALA A 86 -46.53 21.92 6.93
C ALA A 86 -47.90 21.94 7.66
N ALA A 87 -47.91 22.22 8.98
CA ALA A 87 -49.14 22.16 9.80
C ALA A 87 -49.39 23.39 10.69
N ALA A 88 -48.99 24.59 10.24
CA ALA A 88 -49.38 25.87 10.86
C ALA A 88 -50.13 26.74 9.83
N ALA A 89 -51.24 26.23 9.30
CA ALA A 89 -52.16 27.01 8.47
C ALA A 89 -53.60 26.49 8.66
N ALA A 90 -54.19 26.76 9.83
CA ALA A 90 -55.64 26.83 10.03
C ALA A 90 -55.94 27.27 11.48
N GLU A 91 -56.06 28.59 11.69
CA GLU A 91 -57.06 29.16 12.60
C GLU A 91 -57.51 30.53 12.05
#